data_AF-A0A7W0XDJ0-F1
#
_entry.id   AF-A0A7W0XDJ0-F1
#
_cell.length_a   1.000
_cell.length_b   1.000
_cell.length_c   1.000
_cell.angle_alpha   90.00
_cell.angle_beta   90.00
_cell.angle_gamma   90.00
#
_symmetry.space_group_name_H-M   'P 1'
#
loop_
_entity.id
_entity.type
_entity.pdbx_description
1 polymer ?
#
loop_
_entity_poly.entity_id
_entity_poly.type
_entity_poly.pdbx_seq_one_letter_code
_entity_poly.pdbx_strand_id
1 'polypeptide(L)'
;MALLIFMFFPWYGISGAGSAGLVTSTNFSAWKAFGLIDILLFLVILVTLGLVVARAMGSMPSGLPAPPGLIIAGAGAVAALLIIIRIISIPGPDVAFEGVELGRKIGIFLGLIAAGGIAFGGYTAMNERPPRGSRRR
;
A
#
# COMPACT_ATOMS: atom_id res chain seq x y z
N MET A 1 -5.30 -6.02 -4.40
CA MET A 1 -6.54 -5.22 -4.36
C MET A 1 -6.88 -4.67 -2.98
N ALA A 2 -6.65 -5.41 -1.89
CA ALA A 2 -6.88 -4.92 -0.53
C ALA A 2 -6.19 -3.57 -0.24
N LEU A 3 -4.97 -3.35 -0.73
CA LEU A 3 -4.23 -2.09 -0.55
C LEU A 3 -5.02 -0.89 -1.09
N LEU A 4 -5.64 -1.02 -2.28
CA LEU A 4 -6.46 0.04 -2.88
C LEU A 4 -7.66 0.40 -2.00
N ILE A 5 -8.34 -0.61 -1.47
CA ILE A 5 -9.51 -0.43 -0.61
C ILE A 5 -9.09 0.29 0.68
N PHE A 6 -7.98 -0.13 1.28
CA PHE A 6 -7.50 0.46 2.53
C PHE A 6 -6.96 1.88 2.38
N MET A 7 -6.59 2.32 1.18
CA MET A 7 -6.25 3.74 0.95
C MET A 7 -7.44 4.69 1.16
N PHE A 8 -8.68 4.20 1.05
CA PHE A 8 -9.89 5.00 1.33
C PHE A 8 -10.23 5.06 2.82
N PHE A 9 -9.62 4.21 3.65
CA PHE A 9 -9.88 4.21 5.08
C PHE A 9 -9.21 5.42 5.75
N PRO A 10 -9.66 5.83 6.95
CA PRO A 10 -8.94 6.79 7.77
C PRO A 10 -7.53 6.28 8.07
N TRP A 11 -6.52 7.03 7.64
CA TRP A 11 -5.10 6.77 7.96
C TRP A 11 -4.63 7.67 9.09
N TYR A 12 -5.12 8.90 9.10
CA TYR A 12 -4.81 9.90 10.12
C TYR A 12 -6.10 10.52 10.67
N GLY A 13 -6.02 11.02 11.89
CA GLY A 13 -7.05 11.87 12.44
C GLY A 13 -6.46 12.99 13.28
N ILE A 14 -7.12 14.13 13.24
CA ILE A 14 -6.84 15.27 14.09
C ILE A 14 -8.01 15.42 15.05
N SER A 15 -7.74 15.50 16.34
CA SER A 15 -8.74 15.81 17.37
C SER A 15 -8.29 17.01 18.18
N GLY A 16 -9.21 17.92 18.49
CA GLY A 16 -8.90 19.03 19.37
C GLY A 16 -10.12 19.68 20.03
N ALA A 17 -9.87 20.41 21.11
CA ALA A 17 -10.89 21.13 21.85
C ALA A 17 -11.32 22.40 21.10
N GLY A 18 -12.59 22.47 20.72
CA GLY A 18 -13.22 23.69 20.18
C GLY A 18 -13.54 24.70 21.27
N SER A 19 -13.84 25.94 20.86
CA SER A 19 -14.06 27.13 21.73
C SER A 19 -15.26 27.06 22.70
N ALA A 20 -15.87 25.89 22.87
CA ALA A 20 -17.00 25.65 23.78
C ALA A 20 -16.87 24.31 24.55
N GLY A 21 -15.65 23.74 24.65
CA GLY A 21 -15.42 22.43 25.29
C GLY A 21 -15.86 21.23 24.43
N LEU A 22 -16.32 21.46 23.20
CA LEU A 22 -16.67 20.42 22.24
C LEU A 22 -15.40 19.86 21.59
N VAL A 23 -15.19 18.55 21.65
CA VAL A 23 -14.11 17.88 20.92
C VAL A 23 -14.52 17.73 19.47
N THR A 24 -13.79 18.35 18.56
CA THR A 24 -13.96 18.16 17.12
C THR A 24 -12.91 17.17 16.63
N SER A 25 -13.32 16.21 15.80
CA SER A 25 -12.39 15.25 15.20
C SER A 25 -12.60 15.19 13.68
N THR A 26 -11.48 15.27 12.95
CA THR A 26 -11.46 15.16 11.49
C THR A 26 -10.54 14.02 11.08
N ASN A 27 -11.04 13.16 10.20
CA ASN A 27 -10.27 12.02 9.69
C ASN A 27 -9.80 12.28 8.26
N PHE A 28 -8.60 11.83 7.96
CA PHE A 28 -7.97 11.93 6.65
C PHE A 28 -7.64 10.53 6.15
N SER A 29 -8.12 10.22 4.95
CA SER A 29 -7.70 9.04 4.21
C SER A 29 -6.31 9.24 3.61
N ALA A 30 -5.71 8.16 3.08
CA ALA A 30 -4.42 8.25 2.38
C ALA A 30 -4.47 9.33 1.30
N TRP A 31 -5.55 9.34 0.51
CA TRP A 31 -5.78 10.33 -0.55
C TRP A 31 -5.86 11.76 -0.05
N LYS A 32 -6.52 12.03 1.08
CA LYS A 32 -6.64 13.40 1.62
C LYS A 32 -5.34 13.92 2.24
N ALA A 33 -4.38 13.03 2.51
CA ALA A 33 -3.05 13.37 2.98
C ALA A 33 -2.06 13.58 1.81
N PHE A 34 -2.57 13.98 0.63
CA PHE A 34 -1.88 14.13 -0.67
C PHE A 34 -0.39 14.44 -0.56
N GLY A 35 0.43 13.39 -0.54
CA GLY A 35 1.87 13.44 -0.71
C GLY A 35 2.31 12.61 -1.91
N LEU A 36 3.55 12.81 -2.37
CA LEU A 36 4.19 12.01 -3.43
C LEU A 36 4.04 10.49 -3.19
N ILE A 37 4.06 10.07 -1.92
CA ILE A 37 3.96 8.67 -1.49
C ILE A 37 2.62 8.03 -1.89
N ASP A 38 1.50 8.76 -1.81
CA ASP A 38 0.18 8.19 -2.12
C ASP A 38 0.07 7.84 -3.61
N ILE A 39 0.67 8.66 -4.47
CA ILE A 39 0.77 8.41 -5.92
C ILE A 39 1.65 7.19 -6.19
N LEU A 40 2.78 7.04 -5.48
CA LEU A 40 3.65 5.87 -5.62
C LEU A 40 2.95 4.57 -5.21
N LEU A 41 2.18 4.60 -4.12
CA LEU A 41 1.36 3.45 -3.68
C LEU A 41 0.29 3.10 -4.72
N PHE A 42 -0.37 4.10 -5.28
CA PHE A 42 -1.33 3.89 -6.37
C PHE A 42 -0.67 3.28 -7.61
N LEU A 43 0.52 3.73 -7.99
CA LEU A 43 1.26 3.17 -9.12
C LEU A 43 1.66 1.72 -8.86
N VAL A 44 2.11 1.38 -7.65
CA VAL A 44 2.35 -0.01 -7.24
C VAL A 44 1.10 -0.87 -7.41
N ILE A 45 -0.06 -0.36 -7.01
CA ILE A 45 -1.34 -1.07 -7.21
C ILE A 45 -1.61 -1.29 -8.70
N LEU A 46 -1.44 -0.28 -9.55
CA LEU A 46 -1.67 -0.40 -10.99
C LEU A 46 -0.75 -1.44 -11.64
N VAL A 47 0.55 -1.42 -11.31
CA VAL A 47 1.52 -2.38 -11.84
C VAL A 47 1.17 -3.80 -11.41
N THR A 48 0.89 -4.00 -10.12
CA THR A 48 0.57 -5.32 -9.57
C THR A 48 -0.76 -5.84 -10.12
N LEU A 49 -1.78 -4.99 -10.23
CA LEU A 49 -3.07 -5.33 -10.83
C LEU A 49 -2.92 -5.68 -12.31
N GLY A 50 -2.19 -4.87 -13.09
CA GLY A 50 -1.96 -5.12 -14.51
C GLY A 50 -1.30 -6.47 -14.77
N LEU A 51 -0.28 -6.82 -13.98
CA LEU A 51 0.40 -8.11 -14.09
C LEU A 51 -0.49 -9.29 -13.67
N VAL A 52 -1.31 -9.12 -12.63
CA VAL A 52 -2.26 -10.16 -12.19
C VAL A 52 -3.34 -10.40 -13.24
N VAL A 53 -3.90 -9.34 -13.81
CA VAL A 53 -4.91 -9.44 -14.88
C VAL A 53 -4.31 -10.05 -16.15
N ALA A 54 -3.11 -9.61 -16.55
CA ALA A 54 -2.39 -10.19 -17.69
C ALA A 54 -2.10 -11.69 -17.50
N ARG A 55 -1.71 -12.10 -16.29
CA ARG A 55 -1.57 -13.53 -15.95
C ARG A 55 -2.90 -14.28 -16.09
N ALA A 56 -3.99 -13.73 -15.54
CA ALA A 56 -5.31 -14.37 -15.58
C ALA A 56 -5.84 -14.53 -17.01
N MET A 57 -5.50 -13.60 -17.91
CA MET A 57 -5.86 -13.66 -19.33
C MET A 57 -4.89 -14.49 -20.17
N GLY A 58 -3.82 -15.04 -19.58
CA GLY A 58 -2.77 -15.76 -20.33
C GLY A 58 -1.94 -14.86 -21.26
N SER A 59 -2.07 -13.53 -21.15
CA SER A 59 -1.48 -12.54 -22.05
C SER A 59 -0.24 -11.89 -21.44
N MET A 60 0.66 -12.70 -20.89
CA MET A 60 1.86 -12.19 -20.20
C MET A 60 2.75 -11.44 -21.20
N PRO A 61 3.19 -10.20 -20.89
CA PRO A 61 4.09 -9.48 -21.79
C PRO A 61 5.43 -10.21 -21.92
N SER A 62 5.88 -10.43 -23.15
CA SER A 62 7.10 -11.18 -23.47
C SER A 62 8.39 -10.38 -23.29
N GLY A 63 8.31 -9.10 -22.95
CA GLY A 63 9.46 -8.18 -22.82
C GLY A 63 9.66 -7.59 -21.42
N LEU A 64 9.18 -8.25 -20.36
CA LEU A 64 9.35 -7.73 -19.01
C LEU A 64 10.85 -7.72 -18.61
N PRO A 65 11.33 -6.66 -17.94
CA PRO A 65 12.74 -6.54 -17.55
C PRO A 65 13.16 -7.55 -16.47
N ALA A 66 12.20 -8.20 -15.82
CA ALA A 66 12.40 -9.17 -14.76
C ALA A 66 11.22 -10.15 -14.69
N PRO A 67 11.38 -11.30 -14.00
CA PRO A 67 10.27 -12.21 -13.74
C PRO A 67 9.10 -11.48 -13.07
N PRO A 68 7.85 -11.70 -13.50
CA PRO A 68 6.70 -10.96 -12.98
C PRO A 68 6.53 -11.05 -11.46
N GLY A 69 6.84 -12.21 -10.88
CA GLY A 69 6.82 -12.39 -9.43
C GLY A 69 7.84 -11.49 -8.71
N LEU A 70 9.03 -11.26 -9.30
CA LEU A 70 10.04 -10.35 -8.75
C LEU A 70 9.53 -8.90 -8.75
N ILE A 71 8.89 -8.51 -9.85
CA ILE A 71 8.33 -7.17 -10.00
C ILE A 71 7.24 -6.94 -8.96
N ILE A 72 6.32 -7.90 -8.80
CA ILE A 72 5.23 -7.82 -7.80
C ILE A 72 5.79 -7.82 -6.38
N ALA A 73 6.75 -8.71 -6.07
CA ALA A 73 7.37 -8.81 -4.75
C ALA A 73 8.10 -7.51 -4.39
N GLY A 74 8.92 -7.00 -5.31
CA GLY A 74 9.65 -5.75 -5.15
C GLY A 74 8.72 -4.55 -5.00
N ALA A 75 7.68 -4.44 -5.82
CA ALA A 75 6.70 -3.36 -5.73
C ALA A 75 5.95 -3.40 -4.38
N GLY A 76 5.55 -4.59 -3.91
CA GLY A 76 4.96 -4.76 -2.58
C GLY A 76 5.91 -4.39 -1.44
N ALA A 77 7.19 -4.78 -1.53
CA ALA A 77 8.20 -4.43 -0.54
C ALA A 77 8.46 -2.92 -0.46
N VAL A 78 8.55 -2.25 -1.62
CA VAL A 78 8.66 -0.78 -1.69
C VAL A 78 7.42 -0.12 -1.09
N ALA A 79 6.21 -0.59 -1.41
CA ALA A 79 4.99 -0.07 -0.80
C ALA A 79 4.97 -0.24 0.72
N ALA A 80 5.39 -1.40 1.24
CA ALA A 80 5.49 -1.64 2.67
C ALA A 80 6.48 -0.67 3.33
N LEU A 81 7.65 -0.47 2.73
CA LEU A 81 8.65 0.48 3.22
C LEU A 81 8.11 1.92 3.26
N LEU A 82 7.43 2.35 2.19
CA LEU A 82 6.80 3.67 2.13
C LEU A 82 5.75 3.85 3.24
N ILE A 83 4.94 2.83 3.51
CA ILE A 83 3.94 2.88 4.59
C ILE A 83 4.61 2.90 5.96
N ILE A 84 5.71 2.17 6.17
CA ILE A 84 6.49 2.21 7.43
C ILE A 84 7.04 3.62 7.67
N ILE A 85 7.67 4.23 6.67
CA ILE A 85 8.15 5.62 6.75
C ILE A 85 7.02 6.56 7.16
N ARG A 86 5.81 6.32 6.65
CA ARG A 86 4.60 7.11 6.86
C ARG A 86 3.94 6.88 8.24
N ILE A 87 4.21 5.74 8.88
CA ILE A 87 3.84 5.48 10.28
C ILE A 87 4.77 6.25 11.23
N ILE A 88 6.07 6.24 10.94
CA ILE A 88 7.09 6.91 11.75
C ILE A 88 6.95 8.43 11.61
N SER A 89 6.91 8.93 10.37
CA SER A 89 6.78 10.34 10.03
C SER A 89 5.35 10.66 9.63
N ILE A 90 4.59 11.24 10.56
CA ILE A 90 3.22 11.70 10.29
C ILE A 90 3.30 12.93 9.38
N PRO A 91 2.56 12.98 8.27
CA PRO A 91 2.40 14.18 7.48
C PRO A 91 1.61 15.23 8.28
N GLY A 92 2.26 16.33 8.61
CA GLY A 92 1.62 17.45 9.28
C GLY A 92 2.66 18.50 9.65
N PRO A 93 2.23 19.73 9.95
CA PRO A 93 3.15 20.72 10.49
C PRO A 93 3.59 20.26 11.89
N ASP A 94 4.90 20.29 12.18
CA ASP A 94 5.51 19.90 13.46
C ASP A 94 5.09 20.79 14.65
N VAL A 95 4.11 21.67 14.45
CA VAL A 95 3.58 22.59 15.44
C VAL A 95 2.52 21.86 16.27
N ALA A 96 2.94 21.39 17.44
CA ALA A 96 2.01 20.99 18.48
C ALA A 96 1.26 22.23 18.97
N PHE A 97 0.04 22.44 18.49
CA PHE A 97 -0.88 23.39 19.10
C PHE A 97 -1.46 22.77 20.38
N GLU A 98 -1.44 23.53 21.47
CA GLU A 98 -1.99 23.10 22.75
C GLU A 98 -3.45 22.66 22.58
N GLY A 99 -3.75 21.40 22.89
CA GLY A 99 -5.09 20.82 22.74
C GLY A 99 -5.42 20.22 21.36
N VAL A 100 -4.45 20.06 20.44
CA VAL A 100 -4.63 19.36 19.16
C VAL A 100 -3.75 18.09 19.11
N GLU A 101 -4.38 16.93 18.98
CA GLU A 101 -3.73 15.63 18.86
C GLU A 101 -3.77 15.10 17.42
N LEU A 102 -2.60 14.75 16.88
CA LEU A 102 -2.43 14.05 15.60
C LEU A 102 -2.24 12.56 15.86
N GLY A 103 -3.20 11.75 15.40
CA GLY A 103 -3.22 10.31 15.64
C GLY A 103 -3.17 9.47 14.36
N ARG A 104 -2.49 8.32 14.43
CA ARG A 104 -2.55 7.26 13.41
C ARG A 104 -3.84 6.46 13.59
N LYS A 105 -4.49 6.09 12.49
CA LYS A 105 -5.75 5.32 12.49
C LYS A 105 -5.52 3.94 11.89
N ILE A 106 -6.48 3.04 12.06
CA ILE A 106 -6.35 1.63 11.67
C ILE A 106 -6.06 1.42 10.17
N GLY A 107 -6.48 2.35 9.30
CA GLY A 107 -6.31 2.24 7.85
C GLY A 107 -4.85 2.12 7.40
N ILE A 108 -3.91 2.81 8.07
CA ILE A 108 -2.49 2.74 7.69
C ILE A 108 -1.89 1.35 7.97
N PHE A 109 -2.32 0.71 9.05
CA PHE A 109 -1.85 -0.64 9.42
C PHE A 109 -2.47 -1.70 8.51
N LEU A 110 -3.74 -1.55 8.13
CA LEU A 110 -4.37 -2.39 7.12
C LEU A 110 -3.66 -2.25 5.77
N GLY A 111 -3.30 -1.01 5.39
CA GLY A 111 -2.45 -0.74 4.24
C GLY A 111 -1.12 -1.48 4.29
N LEU A 112 -0.43 -1.44 5.45
CA LEU A 112 0.84 -2.16 5.65
C LEU A 112 0.67 -3.67 5.46
N ILE A 113 -0.35 -4.26 6.06
CA ILE A 113 -0.65 -5.70 5.92
C ILE A 113 -0.91 -6.04 4.45
N ALA A 114 -1.69 -5.21 3.75
CA ALA A 114 -1.97 -5.43 2.33
C ALA A 114 -0.72 -5.32 1.45
N ALA A 115 0.17 -4.36 1.72
CA ALA A 115 1.46 -4.25 1.03
C ALA A 115 2.35 -5.48 1.30
N GLY A 116 2.38 -5.96 2.54
CA GLY A 116 3.02 -7.22 2.90
C GLY A 116 2.43 -8.42 2.15
N GLY A 117 1.11 -8.47 2.01
CA GLY A 117 0.42 -9.49 1.22
C GLY A 117 0.78 -9.47 -0.27
N ILE A 118 0.97 -8.28 -0.86
CA ILE A 118 1.46 -8.14 -2.25
C ILE A 118 2.90 -8.65 -2.35
N ALA A 119 3.78 -8.26 -1.43
CA ALA A 119 5.17 -8.71 -1.41
C ALA A 119 5.26 -10.24 -1.29
N PHE A 120 4.50 -10.81 -0.36
CA PHE A 120 4.45 -12.25 -0.11
C PHE A 120 3.86 -13.01 -1.30
N GLY A 121 2.75 -12.54 -1.88
CA GLY A 121 2.14 -13.17 -3.05
C GLY A 121 3.05 -13.12 -4.29
N GLY A 122 3.82 -12.03 -4.45
CA GLY A 122 4.87 -11.96 -5.46
C GLY A 122 5.96 -13.00 -5.22
N TYR A 123 6.44 -13.13 -3.99
CA TYR A 123 7.47 -14.10 -3.61
C TYR A 123 7.03 -15.55 -3.82
N THR A 124 5.79 -15.92 -3.43
CA THR A 124 5.26 -17.27 -3.69
C THR A 124 5.16 -17.56 -5.18
N ALA A 125 4.72 -16.58 -5.98
CA ALA A 125 4.65 -16.67 -7.43
C ALA A 125 6.02 -16.80 -8.14
N MET A 126 7.13 -16.50 -7.47
CA MET A 126 8.49 -16.75 -7.97
C MET A 126 8.96 -18.17 -7.68
N ASN A 127 8.49 -18.74 -6.58
CA ASN A 127 8.91 -20.06 -6.11
C ASN A 127 8.05 -21.20 -6.69
N GLU A 128 6.93 -20.87 -7.34
CA GLU A 128 6.15 -21.80 -8.15
C GLU A 128 6.99 -22.30 -9.33
N ARG A 129 7.47 -23.54 -9.23
CA ARG A 129 8.15 -24.22 -10.34
C ARG A 129 7.14 -24.53 -11.45
N PRO A 130 7.49 -24.40 -12.74
CA PRO A 130 6.67 -24.95 -13.81
C PRO A 130 6.43 -26.44 -13.53
N PRO A 131 5.21 -26.97 -13.78
CA PRO A 131 4.98 -28.41 -13.77
C PRO A 131 6.09 -29.07 -14.59
N ARG A 132 6.80 -30.04 -14.01
CA ARG A 132 7.80 -30.81 -14.73
C ARG A 132 7.11 -31.47 -15.92
N GLY A 133 7.22 -30.83 -17.08
CA GLY A 133 6.87 -31.43 -18.36
C GLY A 133 7.65 -32.72 -18.44
N SER A 134 6.91 -33.82 -18.52
CA SER A 134 7.46 -35.15 -18.71
C SER A 134 8.40 -35.12 -19.92
N ARG A 135 9.69 -35.30 -19.66
CA ARG A 135 10.58 -35.97 -20.61
C ARG A 135 9.99 -37.36 -20.84
N ARG A 136 9.05 -37.47 -21.78
CA ARG A 136 8.68 -38.73 -22.39
C ARG A 136 9.08 -38.65 -23.86
N ARG A 137 10.25 -39.27 -24.08
CA ARG A 137 10.78 -39.88 -25.30
C ARG A 137 11.08 -38.96 -26.47
#